data_AF-A0A6G0YQX6-F1
#
_entry.id   AF-A0A6G0YQX6-F1
#
_cell.length_a   1.000
_cell.length_b   1.000
_cell.length_c   1.000
_cell.angle_alpha   90.00
_cell.angle_beta   90.00
_cell.angle_gamma   90.00
#
_symmetry.space_group_name_H-M   'P 1'
#
loop_
_entity.id
_entity.type
_entity.pdbx_description
1 polymer ?
#
loop_
_entity_poly.entity_id
_entity_poly.type
_entity_poly.pdbx_seq_one_letter_code
_entity_poly.pdbx_strand_id
1 'polypeptide(L)'
;MRLVRMTSDHSKKRRRGPSSADQHGAATASSSSSSSCSPPSEDLWWTEAAVNEVTAEHPGELVRTGCPYMLCSALPTHWRSNKTLPGAFKVVILSEVPDGTAVTLKAGNDENCSAELRNCSALVKNQIAKFNDLRFVGRSGRGTRIDVHYLYVIMS
;
A
#
# COMPACT_ATOMS: atom_id res chain seq x y z
N MET A 1 11.29 12.12 4.84
CA MET A 1 10.39 11.06 5.37
C MET A 1 9.09 11.12 4.58
N ARG A 2 8.63 10.02 3.97
CA ARG A 2 7.37 10.03 3.21
C ARG A 2 6.48 8.87 3.66
N LEU A 3 5.25 9.21 4.05
CA LEU A 3 4.25 8.25 4.51
C LEU A 3 3.69 7.47 3.31
N VAL A 4 3.80 6.15 3.35
CA VAL A 4 3.12 5.23 2.45
C VAL A 4 1.90 4.67 3.20
N ARG A 5 0.73 5.26 2.99
CA ARG A 5 -0.51 4.66 3.49
C ARG A 5 -0.85 3.47 2.60
N MET A 6 -0.77 2.26 3.14
CA MET A 6 -1.28 1.08 2.46
C MET A 6 -2.71 0.89 2.96
N THR A 7 -3.68 1.39 2.20
CA THR A 7 -5.07 1.11 2.52
C THR A 7 -5.32 -0.35 2.17
N SER A 8 -5.31 -1.23 3.17
CA SER A 8 -5.94 -2.53 3.06
C SER A 8 -7.38 -2.27 2.63
N ASP A 9 -7.71 -2.57 1.37
CA ASP A 9 -9.06 -2.41 0.83
C ASP A 9 -9.97 -3.36 1.60
N HIS A 10 -10.51 -2.85 2.70
CA HIS A 10 -11.57 -3.52 3.44
C HIS A 10 -12.84 -3.30 2.65
N SER A 11 -12.95 -3.98 1.50
CA SER A 11 -14.22 -4.25 0.86
C SER A 11 -15.07 -5.06 1.85
N LYS A 12 -15.75 -4.34 2.74
CA LYS A 12 -16.86 -4.84 3.55
C LYS A 12 -17.93 -5.28 2.57
N LYS A 13 -17.82 -6.51 2.08
CA LYS A 13 -18.89 -7.21 1.37
C LYS A 13 -20.00 -7.43 2.39
N ARG A 14 -20.87 -6.42 2.54
CA ARG A 14 -22.10 -6.49 3.33
C ARG A 14 -22.97 -7.56 2.67
N ARG A 15 -22.86 -8.81 3.13
CA ARG A 15 -23.84 -9.86 2.82
C ARG A 15 -25.14 -9.46 3.51
N ARG A 16 -26.09 -8.88 2.76
CA ARG A 16 -27.49 -8.77 3.19
C ARG A 16 -28.23 -9.94 2.53
N GLY A 17 -28.81 -10.81 3.35
CA GLY A 17 -29.79 -11.80 2.91
C GLY A 17 -31.11 -11.13 2.48
N PRO A 18 -31.99 -11.82 1.74
CA PRO A 18 -33.23 -11.25 1.24
C PRO A 18 -34.42 -11.49 2.19
N SER A 19 -35.56 -10.85 1.87
CA SER A 19 -36.94 -10.95 2.44
C SER A 19 -37.27 -9.78 3.39
N SER A 20 -38.33 -8.96 3.27
CA SER A 20 -39.55 -8.92 2.45
C SER A 20 -40.14 -7.49 2.44
N ALA A 21 -40.98 -7.18 1.44
CA ALA A 21 -42.09 -6.22 1.35
C ALA A 21 -42.03 -4.83 2.05
N ASP A 22 -42.08 -3.74 1.27
CA ASP A 22 -43.27 -2.86 1.18
C ASP A 22 -43.02 -1.67 0.22
N GLN A 23 -44.09 -1.25 -0.46
CA GLN A 23 -44.13 -0.16 -1.46
C GLN A 23 -44.24 1.22 -0.77
N HIS A 24 -43.73 2.29 -1.40
CA HIS A 24 -44.34 3.65 -1.53
C HIS A 24 -43.34 4.72 -2.02
N GLY A 25 -43.71 5.44 -3.09
CA GLY A 25 -43.66 6.92 -3.21
C GLY A 25 -42.33 7.69 -3.37
N ALA A 26 -42.12 8.18 -4.60
CA ALA A 26 -41.31 9.31 -5.09
C ALA A 26 -40.63 10.32 -4.12
N ALA A 27 -39.34 10.62 -4.38
CA ALA A 27 -38.81 12.00 -4.49
C ALA A 27 -37.36 12.01 -5.06
N THR A 28 -37.16 12.97 -5.95
CA THR A 28 -35.95 13.32 -6.73
C THR A 28 -34.86 13.95 -5.88
N ALA A 29 -33.60 13.50 -6.00
CA ALA A 29 -32.40 14.33 -5.78
C ALA A 29 -31.16 13.62 -6.36
N SER A 30 -30.84 13.96 -7.60
CA SER A 30 -29.57 13.65 -8.25
C SER A 30 -28.45 14.47 -7.60
N SER A 31 -27.74 13.90 -6.64
CA SER A 31 -26.43 14.42 -6.22
C SER A 31 -25.36 13.72 -7.04
N SER A 32 -25.16 14.21 -8.27
CA SER A 32 -23.91 14.04 -9.00
C SER A 32 -22.82 14.72 -8.17
N SER A 33 -22.13 13.95 -7.33
CA SER A 33 -20.84 14.38 -6.80
C SER A 33 -19.86 14.35 -7.96
N SER A 34 -19.88 15.41 -8.76
CA SER A 34 -18.76 15.80 -9.59
C SER A 34 -17.60 16.09 -8.63
N SER A 35 -16.84 15.04 -8.30
CA SER A 35 -15.48 15.21 -7.80
C SER A 35 -14.75 15.96 -8.90
N SER A 36 -14.62 17.27 -8.69
CA SER A 36 -13.87 18.20 -9.51
C SER A 36 -12.56 17.54 -9.92
N CYS A 37 -12.47 17.13 -11.19
CA CYS A 37 -11.23 16.67 -11.78
C CYS A 37 -10.36 17.91 -11.96
N SER A 38 -9.60 18.25 -10.92
CA SER A 38 -8.40 19.05 -11.12
C SER A 38 -7.57 18.31 -12.17
N PRO A 39 -7.12 18.98 -13.25
CA PRO A 39 -6.26 18.32 -14.22
C PRO A 39 -5.06 17.74 -13.44
N PRO A 40 -4.68 16.47 -13.67
CA PRO A 40 -3.42 15.98 -13.15
C PRO A 40 -2.35 16.97 -13.60
N SER A 41 -1.63 17.56 -12.65
CA SER A 41 -0.44 18.35 -12.94
C SER A 41 0.42 17.59 -13.96
N GLU A 42 1.10 18.26 -14.87
CA GLU A 42 2.00 17.66 -15.88
C GLU A 42 3.00 16.65 -15.28
N ASP A 43 3.21 16.66 -13.96
CA ASP A 43 3.99 15.65 -13.26
C ASP A 43 3.30 14.27 -13.09
N LEU A 44 1.98 14.20 -13.16
CA LEU A 44 1.22 12.97 -12.94
C LEU A 44 1.19 12.07 -14.17
N TRP A 45 1.13 12.61 -15.40
CA TRP A 45 0.93 11.77 -16.60
C TRP A 45 2.14 10.87 -16.91
N TRP A 46 3.36 11.40 -16.78
CA TRP A 46 4.58 10.60 -16.96
C TRP A 46 4.71 9.55 -15.85
N THR A 47 4.26 9.89 -14.64
CA THR A 47 4.25 8.95 -13.52
C THR A 47 3.27 7.80 -13.77
N GLU A 48 2.06 8.08 -14.26
CA GLU A 48 1.09 7.03 -14.62
C GLU A 48 1.61 6.11 -15.72
N ALA A 49 2.28 6.66 -16.74
CA ALA A 49 2.90 5.85 -17.81
C ALA A 49 3.98 4.91 -17.25
N ALA A 50 4.89 5.44 -16.41
CA ALA A 50 5.94 4.66 -15.76
C ALA A 50 5.37 3.59 -14.80
N VAL A 51 4.32 3.93 -14.04
CA VAL A 51 3.61 2.97 -13.18
C VAL A 51 3.04 1.82 -14.01
N ASN A 52 2.41 2.13 -15.15
CA ASN A 52 1.81 1.13 -16.02
C ASN A 52 2.87 0.18 -16.62
N GLU A 53 4.02 0.72 -17.04
CA GLU A 53 5.15 -0.07 -17.55
C GLU A 53 5.67 -1.04 -16.48
N VAL A 54 6.03 -0.53 -15.30
CA VAL A 54 6.55 -1.36 -14.19
C VAL A 54 5.53 -2.39 -13.69
N THR A 55 4.25 -2.04 -13.67
CA THR A 55 3.18 -2.97 -13.25
C THR A 55 2.94 -4.05 -14.30
N ALA A 56 3.14 -3.75 -15.59
CA ALA A 56 3.03 -4.74 -16.65
C ALA A 56 4.16 -5.78 -16.60
N GLU A 57 5.37 -5.39 -16.18
CA GLU A 57 6.48 -6.33 -15.97
C GLU A 57 6.27 -7.25 -14.74
N HIS A 58 5.49 -6.78 -13.76
CA HIS A 58 5.27 -7.45 -12.48
C HIS A 58 3.77 -7.51 -12.10
N PRO A 59 2.93 -8.19 -12.91
CA PRO A 59 1.48 -8.15 -12.77
C PRO A 59 1.03 -8.71 -11.41
N GLY A 60 0.36 -7.88 -10.62
CA GLY A 60 -0.21 -8.26 -9.31
C GLY A 60 0.80 -8.40 -8.16
N GLU A 61 2.10 -8.18 -8.41
CA GLU A 61 3.12 -8.19 -7.36
C GLU A 61 3.26 -6.81 -6.71
N LEU A 62 3.16 -5.73 -7.50
CA LEU A 62 3.38 -4.36 -7.04
C LEU A 62 2.07 -3.60 -6.84
N VAL A 63 2.04 -2.75 -5.82
CA VAL A 63 0.93 -1.86 -5.47
C VAL A 63 1.41 -0.43 -5.36
N ARG A 64 0.53 0.50 -5.74
CA ARG A 64 0.78 1.93 -5.59
C ARG A 64 0.86 2.30 -4.13
N THR A 65 1.83 3.13 -3.80
CA THR A 65 1.96 3.70 -2.47
C THR A 65 1.25 5.05 -2.40
N GLY A 66 1.18 5.65 -1.19
CA GLY A 66 0.78 7.05 -1.04
C GLY A 66 1.77 8.06 -1.62
N CYS A 67 2.93 7.61 -2.11
CA CYS A 67 3.89 8.41 -2.85
C CYS A 67 3.75 8.14 -4.36
N PRO A 68 3.58 9.17 -5.21
CA PRO A 68 3.42 8.96 -6.65
C PRO A 68 4.64 8.30 -7.29
N TYR A 69 5.84 8.53 -6.75
CA TYR A 69 7.11 8.05 -7.32
C TYR A 69 7.56 6.69 -6.76
N MET A 70 6.71 5.98 -6.02
CA MET A 70 7.10 4.72 -5.38
C MET A 70 6.00 3.67 -5.49
N LEU A 71 6.42 2.46 -5.85
CA LEU A 71 5.62 1.25 -5.80
C LEU A 71 6.26 0.30 -4.79
N CYS A 72 5.50 -0.63 -4.23
CA CYS A 72 6.08 -1.69 -3.41
C CYS A 72 5.32 -3.00 -3.57
N SER A 73 5.91 -4.10 -3.10
CA SER A 73 5.24 -5.39 -3.12
C SER A 73 3.95 -5.37 -2.29
N ALA A 74 2.91 -6.03 -2.79
CA ALA A 74 1.68 -6.25 -2.03
C ALA A 74 1.99 -7.06 -0.76
N LEU A 75 1.50 -6.59 0.39
CA LEU A 75 1.57 -7.36 1.63
C LEU A 75 0.39 -8.33 1.71
N PRO A 76 0.59 -9.56 2.22
CA PRO A 76 -0.52 -10.47 2.49
C PRO A 76 -1.52 -9.85 3.46
N THR A 77 -2.81 -10.05 3.22
CA THR A 77 -3.89 -9.56 4.09
C THR A 77 -3.85 -10.18 5.48
N HIS A 78 -3.38 -11.43 5.58
CA HIS A 78 -3.19 -12.14 6.83
C HIS A 78 -1.83 -12.85 6.80
N TRP A 79 -0.94 -12.46 7.73
CA TRP A 79 0.35 -13.11 7.90
C TRP A 79 0.69 -13.32 9.37
N ARG A 80 1.44 -14.39 9.65
CA ARG A 80 1.91 -14.74 10.99
C ARG A 80 3.07 -13.83 11.36
N SER A 81 3.05 -13.28 12.59
CA SER A 81 4.15 -12.48 13.11
C SER A 81 5.49 -13.25 13.09
N ASN A 82 6.57 -12.55 12.75
CA ASN A 82 7.94 -13.05 12.63
C ASN A 82 8.11 -14.24 11.66
N LYS A 83 7.12 -14.48 10.79
CA LYS A 83 7.23 -15.44 9.69
C LYS A 83 7.70 -14.71 8.44
N THR A 84 8.66 -15.31 7.73
CA THR A 84 9.10 -14.90 6.38
C THR A 84 7.90 -14.66 5.47
N LEU A 85 7.88 -13.58 4.71
CA LEU A 85 6.82 -13.30 3.73
C LEU A 85 6.80 -14.35 2.60
N PRO A 86 5.65 -14.56 1.92
CA PRO A 86 5.56 -15.53 0.84
C PRO A 86 6.42 -15.16 -0.39
N GLY A 87 6.76 -13.87 -0.52
CA GLY A 87 7.69 -13.36 -1.53
C GLY A 87 8.61 -12.30 -0.93
N ALA A 88 9.69 -11.97 -1.66
CA ALA A 88 10.57 -10.89 -1.27
C ALA A 88 9.85 -9.54 -1.37
N PHE A 89 9.92 -8.73 -0.33
CA PHE A 89 9.39 -7.38 -0.37
C PHE A 89 10.33 -6.48 -1.18
N LYS A 90 9.78 -5.69 -2.10
CA LYS A 90 10.51 -4.75 -2.93
C LYS A 90 9.89 -3.37 -2.80
N VAL A 91 10.72 -2.34 -2.93
CA VAL A 91 10.30 -0.96 -3.19
C VAL A 91 10.90 -0.55 -4.52
N VAL A 92 10.06 -0.15 -5.47
CA VAL A 92 10.47 0.36 -6.78
C VAL A 92 10.32 1.88 -6.78
N ILE A 93 11.34 2.58 -7.24
CA ILE A 93 11.42 4.04 -7.22
C ILE A 93 11.40 4.54 -8.66
N LEU A 94 10.40 5.34 -9.01
CA LEU A 94 10.20 5.81 -10.39
C LEU A 94 11.07 7.03 -10.72
N SER A 95 11.55 7.74 -9.70
CA SER A 95 12.50 8.86 -9.84
C SER A 95 13.93 8.39 -9.64
N GLU A 96 14.88 8.91 -10.39
CA GLU A 96 16.30 8.55 -10.30
C GLU A 96 16.86 8.68 -8.86
N VAL A 97 17.41 7.59 -8.32
CA VAL A 97 18.04 7.52 -7.00
C VAL A 97 19.35 6.75 -7.13
N PRO A 98 20.47 7.24 -6.60
CA PRO A 98 21.76 6.56 -6.71
C PRO A 98 21.73 5.13 -6.16
N ASP A 99 22.40 4.22 -6.87
CA ASP A 99 22.64 2.87 -6.36
C ASP A 99 23.44 2.95 -5.04
N GLY A 100 23.07 2.11 -4.08
CA GLY A 100 23.64 2.12 -2.74
C GLY A 100 22.92 3.05 -1.75
N THR A 101 21.95 3.87 -2.17
CA THR A 101 21.08 4.62 -1.24
C THR A 101 20.37 3.65 -0.29
N ALA A 102 20.40 3.95 1.01
CA ALA A 102 19.81 3.08 2.01
C ALA A 102 18.31 3.35 2.14
N VAL A 103 17.50 2.30 2.02
CA VAL A 103 16.05 2.34 2.21
C VAL A 103 15.71 1.58 3.47
N THR A 104 15.02 2.24 4.40
CA THR A 104 14.51 1.63 5.64
C THR A 104 13.00 1.77 5.74
N LEU A 105 12.35 0.69 6.14
CA LEU A 105 10.91 0.64 6.36
C LEU A 105 10.59 0.83 7.84
N LYS A 106 9.52 1.56 8.12
CA LYS A 106 8.80 1.49 9.41
C LYS A 106 7.36 1.13 9.14
N ALA A 107 6.73 0.41 10.05
CA ALA A 107 5.32 0.07 9.94
C ALA A 107 4.57 0.53 11.17
N GLY A 108 3.27 0.78 11.06
CA GLY A 108 2.43 1.13 12.19
C GLY A 108 0.94 1.04 11.86
N ASN A 109 0.14 1.11 12.91
CA ASN A 109 -1.30 1.25 12.85
C ASN A 109 -1.78 2.18 13.98
N ASP A 110 -3.08 2.37 14.10
CA ASP A 110 -3.65 3.30 15.09
C ASP A 110 -3.45 2.82 16.55
N GLU A 111 -3.21 1.52 16.78
CA GLU A 111 -2.94 0.95 18.12
C GLU A 111 -1.45 0.92 18.47
N ASN A 112 -0.60 0.76 17.45
CA ASN A 112 0.84 0.65 17.56
C ASN A 112 1.50 1.53 16.50
N CYS A 113 1.87 2.74 16.90
CA CYS A 113 2.43 3.76 16.00
C CYS A 113 3.75 3.33 15.36
N SER A 114 4.47 2.36 15.94
CA SER A 114 5.71 1.82 15.40
C SER A 114 5.83 0.32 15.68
N ALA A 115 5.35 -0.48 14.74
CA ALA A 115 5.54 -1.92 14.74
C ALA A 115 7.02 -2.29 14.57
N GLU A 116 7.46 -3.25 15.36
CA GLU A 116 8.79 -3.84 15.23
C GLU A 116 8.89 -4.64 13.92
N LEU A 117 9.95 -4.38 13.16
CA LEU A 117 10.28 -5.06 11.92
C LEU A 117 11.68 -5.68 12.01
N ARG A 118 11.91 -6.78 11.29
CA ARG A 118 13.24 -7.37 11.08
C ARG A 118 13.61 -7.28 9.62
N ASN A 119 14.91 -7.10 9.36
CA ASN A 119 15.46 -6.94 8.01
C ASN A 119 14.74 -5.84 7.22
N CYS A 120 14.43 -4.73 7.89
CA CYS A 120 13.68 -3.60 7.34
C CYS A 120 14.54 -2.59 6.60
N SER A 121 15.82 -2.90 6.35
CA SER A 121 16.72 -2.05 5.57
C SER A 121 17.24 -2.80 4.35
N ALA A 122 17.35 -2.10 3.23
CA ALA A 122 17.88 -2.60 1.96
C ALA A 122 18.59 -1.46 1.21
N LEU A 123 19.43 -1.80 0.24
CA LEU A 123 20.07 -0.81 -0.64
C LEU A 123 19.30 -0.72 -1.96
N VAL A 124 19.19 0.49 -2.50
CA VAL A 124 18.71 0.70 -3.88
C VAL A 124 19.73 0.11 -4.84
N LYS A 125 19.24 -0.65 -5.82
CA LYS A 125 19.99 -1.07 -6.99
C LYS A 125 19.07 -1.07 -8.20
N ASN A 126 19.46 -0.39 -9.27
CA ASN A 126 18.63 -0.24 -10.47
C ASN A 126 17.21 0.21 -10.09
N GLN A 127 17.11 1.26 -9.26
CA GLN A 127 15.84 1.82 -8.80
C GLN A 127 14.99 0.91 -7.90
N ILE A 128 15.50 -0.27 -7.52
CA ILE A 128 14.78 -1.25 -6.71
C ILE A 128 15.53 -1.50 -5.40
N ALA A 129 14.85 -1.34 -4.27
CA ALA A 129 15.32 -1.82 -2.98
C ALA A 129 14.64 -3.15 -2.66
N LYS A 130 15.42 -4.24 -2.67
CA LYS A 130 14.94 -5.59 -2.36
C LYS A 130 15.29 -5.97 -0.93
N PHE A 131 14.28 -6.19 -0.11
CA PHE A 131 14.45 -6.55 1.29
C PHE A 131 14.66 -8.05 1.44
N ASN A 132 15.76 -8.42 2.09
CA ASN A 132 16.10 -9.82 2.34
C ASN A 132 15.31 -10.30 3.57
N ASP A 133 14.28 -11.12 3.34
CA ASP A 133 13.50 -11.73 4.41
C ASP A 133 12.91 -10.70 5.39
N LEU A 134 12.25 -9.66 4.86
CA LEU A 134 11.49 -8.70 5.68
C LEU A 134 10.45 -9.43 6.54
N ARG A 135 10.41 -9.10 7.84
CA ARG A 135 9.41 -9.67 8.76
C ARG A 135 8.78 -8.60 9.64
N PHE A 136 7.51 -8.79 9.94
CA PHE A 136 6.76 -7.99 10.90
C PHE A 136 6.69 -8.74 12.22
N VAL A 137 7.20 -8.15 13.30
CA VAL A 137 7.24 -8.77 14.64
C VAL A 137 6.12 -8.21 15.52
N GLY A 138 5.86 -6.90 15.44
CA GLY A 138 4.80 -6.23 16.21
C GLY A 138 3.40 -6.82 15.95
N ARG A 139 2.60 -6.95 17.03
CA ARG A 139 1.22 -7.44 16.98
C ARG A 139 0.25 -6.25 16.95
N SER A 140 -0.87 -6.36 16.21
CA SER A 140 -2.04 -5.52 16.51
C SER A 140 -2.70 -6.05 17.79
N GLY A 141 -3.17 -5.17 18.67
CA GLY A 141 -3.49 -5.44 20.08
C GLY A 141 -4.54 -6.50 20.40
N ARG A 142 -5.19 -7.12 19.39
CA ARG A 142 -6.24 -8.16 19.59
C ARG A 142 -6.11 -9.40 18.69
N GLY A 143 -4.89 -9.92 18.52
CA GLY A 143 -4.66 -11.33 18.16
C GLY A 143 -3.82 -11.55 16.89
N THR A 144 -2.83 -12.44 17.01
CA THR A 144 -1.94 -13.20 16.06
C THR A 144 -1.57 -12.67 14.67
N ARG A 145 -2.13 -11.55 14.20
CA ARG A 145 -2.01 -11.06 12.83
C ARG A 145 -1.29 -9.71 12.77
N ILE A 146 -0.76 -9.44 11.59
CA ILE A 146 -0.20 -8.16 11.20
C ILE A 146 -1.34 -7.33 10.61
N ASP A 147 -1.62 -6.17 11.21
CA ASP A 147 -2.56 -5.18 10.67
C ASP A 147 -1.77 -3.88 10.52
N VAL A 148 -1.24 -3.63 9.32
CA VAL A 148 -0.40 -2.47 9.03
C VAL A 148 -1.20 -1.51 8.18
N HIS A 149 -1.41 -0.30 8.69
CA HIS A 149 -2.15 0.76 8.00
C HIS A 149 -1.19 1.74 7.33
N TYR A 150 -0.01 1.89 7.94
CA TYR A 150 1.01 2.82 7.53
C TYR A 150 2.32 2.07 7.37
N LEU A 151 2.90 2.15 6.18
CA LEU A 151 4.30 1.84 5.94
C LEU A 151 5.00 3.18 5.70
N TYR A 152 6.16 3.41 6.29
CA TYR A 152 6.96 4.60 6.03
C TYR A 152 8.22 4.14 5.35
N VAL A 153 8.53 4.74 4.20
CA VAL A 153 9.78 4.51 3.52
C VAL A 153 10.71 5.69 3.79
N ILE A 154 11.89 5.37 4.32
CA ILE A 154 12.93 6.32 4.67
C ILE A 154 14.11 6.03 3.75
N MET A 155 14.47 6.99 2.91
CA MET A 155 15.71 6.96 2.12
C MET A 155 16.76 7.83 2.82
N SER A 156 18.00 7.34 2.90
CA SER A 156 19.16 8.03 3.50
C SER A 156 20.37 7.99 2.58
#